data_AF-X0XZ19-F1
#
_entry.id   AF-X0XZ19-F1
#
_cell.length_a   1.000
_cell.length_b   1.000
_cell.length_c   1.000
_cell.angle_alpha   90.00
_cell.angle_beta   90.00
_cell.angle_gamma   90.00
#
_symmetry.space_group_name_H-M   'P 1'
#
loop_
_entity.id
_entity.type
_entity.pdbx_description
1 polymer ?
#
loop_
_entity_poly.entity_id
_entity_poly.type
_entity_poly.pdbx_seq_one_letter_code
_entity_poly.pdbx_strand_id
1 'polypeptide(L)'
;KIEGTLCPVCMQKLDEHYTNEEGVVQWHEVPVEAVKISEQRRNCIGTFQPSDPKSQDITELIGRVDMTKMARHGETDPRAYKFDGELQVANGGMIEYIEILKADTKFHYVLITAAQEQVIKAPGFPQMYIDTLILSHTNQTEFDSFKSDKKNEALHDRMYKVLVPWNLRVDDEIKIYQKMINESDFRDIHIAPGTLRVAAEFAILSRLIKSTKVSNKITKMKLYNGEI
;
A
#
# COMPACT_ATOMS: atom_id res chain seq x y z
N LYS A 1 8.37 -22.81 1.14
CA LYS A 1 7.89 -23.31 -0.16
C LYS A 1 8.05 -22.15 -1.14
N ILE A 2 8.64 -22.36 -2.31
CA ILE A 2 8.69 -21.31 -3.34
C ILE A 2 7.35 -21.39 -4.09
N GLU A 3 6.66 -20.27 -4.24
CA GLU A 3 5.34 -20.16 -4.87
C GLU A 3 5.39 -19.16 -6.02
N GLY A 4 4.39 -19.22 -6.90
CA GLY A 4 4.28 -18.31 -8.05
C GLY A 4 4.92 -18.81 -9.34
N THR A 5 4.86 -17.95 -10.36
CA THR A 5 5.41 -18.17 -11.69
C THR A 5 6.36 -17.05 -12.07
N LEU A 6 7.32 -17.35 -12.96
CA LEU A 6 8.20 -16.33 -13.53
C LEU A 6 7.38 -15.34 -14.34
N CYS A 7 7.72 -14.05 -14.24
CA CYS A 7 7.15 -13.08 -15.15
C CYS A 7 7.60 -13.39 -16.59
N PRO A 8 6.83 -12.99 -17.61
CA PRO A 8 7.13 -13.39 -18.99
C PRO A 8 8.50 -12.93 -19.52
N VAL A 9 9.02 -11.81 -19.02
CA VAL A 9 10.39 -11.36 -19.36
C VAL A 9 11.44 -12.29 -18.75
N CYS A 10 11.27 -12.71 -17.50
CA CYS A 10 12.18 -13.66 -16.86
C CYS A 10 12.09 -15.05 -17.50
N MET A 11 10.89 -15.49 -17.88
CA MET A 11 10.68 -16.76 -18.60
C MET A 11 11.41 -16.74 -19.95
N GLN A 12 11.23 -15.70 -20.75
CA GLN A 12 11.96 -15.53 -22.00
C GLN A 12 13.48 -15.50 -21.80
N LYS A 13 13.97 -14.77 -20.78
CA LYS A 13 15.41 -14.73 -20.46
C LYS A 13 15.96 -16.11 -20.09
N LEU A 14 15.17 -16.91 -19.37
CA LEU A 14 15.51 -18.27 -18.98
C LEU A 14 15.61 -19.18 -20.22
N ASP A 15 14.63 -19.09 -21.11
CA ASP A 15 14.57 -19.88 -22.33
C ASP A 15 15.71 -19.51 -23.31
N GLU A 16 16.01 -18.23 -23.46
CA GLU A 16 17.02 -17.74 -24.42
C GLU A 16 18.47 -17.92 -23.96
N HIS A 17 18.74 -17.86 -22.65
CA HIS A 17 20.11 -17.77 -22.14
C HIS A 17 20.51 -18.89 -21.17
N TYR A 18 19.56 -19.60 -20.58
CA TYR A 18 19.82 -20.55 -19.50
C TYR A 18 19.15 -21.90 -19.76
N THR A 19 18.77 -22.18 -21.00
CA THR A 19 18.19 -23.45 -21.43
C THR A 19 19.04 -24.04 -22.54
N ASN A 20 19.46 -25.30 -22.39
CA ASN A 20 20.31 -25.96 -23.37
C ASN A 20 19.48 -26.46 -24.59
N GLU A 21 20.17 -26.99 -25.62
CA GLU A 21 19.53 -27.51 -26.84
C GLU A 21 18.57 -28.69 -26.57
N GLU A 22 18.73 -29.39 -25.44
CA GLU A 22 17.85 -30.49 -25.00
C GLU A 22 16.62 -29.99 -24.22
N GLY A 23 16.47 -28.67 -24.02
CA GLY A 23 15.36 -28.07 -23.28
C GLY A 23 15.50 -28.10 -21.76
N VAL A 24 16.70 -28.41 -21.25
CA VAL A 24 17.00 -28.47 -19.81
C VAL A 24 17.44 -27.10 -19.32
N VAL A 25 16.75 -26.59 -18.31
CA VAL A 25 17.07 -25.32 -17.64
C VAL A 25 18.30 -25.48 -16.72
N GLN A 26 19.35 -24.73 -17.02
CA GLN A 26 20.60 -24.65 -16.24
C GLN A 26 20.47 -23.61 -15.12
N TRP A 27 19.60 -23.90 -14.15
CA TRP A 27 19.30 -22.98 -13.04
C TRP A 27 20.52 -22.56 -12.22
N HIS A 28 21.58 -23.37 -12.18
CA HIS A 28 22.82 -23.07 -11.45
C HIS A 28 23.66 -21.97 -12.11
N GLU A 29 23.40 -21.64 -13.37
CA GLU A 29 24.10 -20.56 -14.09
C GLU A 29 23.38 -19.22 -13.94
N VAL A 30 22.15 -19.21 -13.45
CA VAL A 30 21.37 -17.99 -13.24
C VAL A 30 22.02 -17.17 -12.11
N PRO A 31 22.52 -15.95 -12.38
CA PRO A 31 23.16 -15.15 -11.36
C PRO A 31 22.15 -14.69 -10.32
N VAL A 32 22.55 -14.73 -9.05
CA VAL A 32 21.77 -14.18 -7.94
C VAL A 32 22.07 -12.69 -7.82
N GLU A 33 21.03 -11.86 -7.92
CA GLU A 33 21.14 -10.41 -7.78
C GLU A 33 20.45 -9.93 -6.49
N ALA A 34 21.08 -8.96 -5.81
CA ALA A 34 20.46 -8.29 -4.67
C ALA A 34 19.52 -7.18 -5.15
N VAL A 35 18.24 -7.32 -4.87
CA VAL A 35 17.22 -6.31 -5.21
C VAL A 35 17.22 -5.19 -4.18
N LYS A 36 17.36 -3.93 -4.62
CA LYS A 36 17.26 -2.75 -3.76
C LYS A 36 15.88 -2.12 -3.86
N ILE A 37 15.11 -2.20 -2.78
CA ILE A 37 13.78 -1.60 -2.69
C ILE A 37 13.91 -0.06 -2.75
N SER A 38 13.16 0.59 -3.64
CA SER A 38 13.18 2.04 -3.83
C SER A 38 11.95 2.54 -4.58
N GLU A 39 11.16 3.41 -3.95
CA GLU A 39 10.01 4.09 -4.56
C GLU A 39 10.46 5.02 -5.71
N GLN A 40 11.47 5.87 -5.47
CA GLN A 40 11.98 6.80 -6.48
C GLN A 40 12.49 6.12 -7.76
N ARG A 41 13.01 4.90 -7.63
CA ARG A 41 13.47 4.09 -8.76
C ARG A 41 12.40 3.16 -9.33
N ARG A 42 11.18 3.21 -8.76
CA ARG A 42 10.06 2.34 -9.10
C ARG A 42 10.47 0.87 -9.05
N ASN A 43 11.00 0.45 -7.90
CA ASN A 43 11.42 -0.93 -7.67
C ASN A 43 10.89 -1.44 -6.32
N CYS A 44 10.01 -2.43 -6.37
CA CYS A 44 9.35 -3.07 -5.23
C CYS A 44 8.48 -2.15 -4.36
N ILE A 45 8.37 -0.86 -4.67
CA ILE A 45 7.43 0.07 -4.04
C ILE A 45 6.66 0.78 -5.15
N GLY A 46 5.35 0.58 -5.18
CA GLY A 46 4.40 1.33 -6.01
C GLY A 46 3.51 2.22 -5.16
N THR A 47 3.01 3.30 -5.76
CA THR A 47 2.06 4.19 -5.10
C THR A 47 0.94 4.52 -6.08
N PHE A 48 -0.30 4.33 -5.66
CA PHE A 48 -1.47 4.63 -6.46
C PHE A 48 -2.40 5.60 -5.74
N GLN A 49 -2.78 6.66 -6.44
CA GLN A 49 -3.77 7.62 -5.98
C GLN A 49 -4.91 7.71 -7.01
N PRO A 50 -6.18 7.55 -6.57
CA PRO A 50 -7.32 7.73 -7.45
C PRO A 50 -7.40 9.19 -7.91
N SER A 51 -7.65 9.35 -9.20
CA SER A 51 -7.90 10.64 -9.86
C SER A 51 -9.35 10.71 -10.33
N ASP A 52 -9.70 11.66 -11.21
CA ASP A 52 -11.04 11.71 -11.78
C ASP A 52 -11.42 10.35 -12.42
N PRO A 53 -12.52 9.70 -11.99
CA PRO A 53 -12.89 8.36 -12.47
C PRO A 53 -13.05 8.23 -13.98
N LYS A 54 -13.37 9.34 -14.66
CA LYS A 54 -13.58 9.36 -16.12
C LYS A 54 -12.27 9.40 -16.89
N SER A 55 -11.22 9.97 -16.33
CA SER A 55 -9.92 10.10 -16.99
C SER A 55 -8.93 9.02 -16.57
N GLN A 56 -9.13 8.38 -15.41
CA GLN A 56 -8.17 7.43 -14.90
C GLN A 56 -8.25 6.07 -15.60
N ASP A 57 -7.09 5.55 -16.01
CA ASP A 57 -6.97 4.30 -16.75
C ASP A 57 -6.48 3.16 -15.84
N ILE A 58 -7.06 1.98 -16.01
CA ILE A 58 -6.67 0.77 -15.27
C ILE A 58 -5.22 0.34 -15.56
N THR A 59 -4.71 0.71 -16.73
CA THR A 59 -3.32 0.45 -17.16
C THR A 59 -2.28 1.10 -16.26
N GLU A 60 -2.64 2.13 -15.48
CA GLU A 60 -1.78 2.67 -14.42
C GLU A 60 -1.43 1.62 -13.35
N LEU A 61 -2.32 0.65 -13.09
CA LEU A 61 -2.06 -0.45 -12.17
C LEU A 61 -1.40 -1.65 -12.83
N ILE A 62 -1.89 -2.04 -14.01
CA ILE A 62 -1.60 -3.34 -14.64
C ILE A 62 -0.66 -3.26 -15.85
N GLY A 63 -0.16 -2.06 -16.18
CA GLY A 63 0.67 -1.82 -17.36
C GLY A 63 -0.14 -1.81 -18.65
N ARG A 64 0.56 -1.70 -19.79
CA ARG A 64 -0.05 -1.58 -21.12
C ARG A 64 0.78 -2.18 -22.23
N VAL A 65 0.14 -2.43 -23.36
CA VAL A 65 0.83 -2.76 -24.63
C VAL A 65 1.53 -1.51 -25.15
N ASP A 66 2.77 -1.65 -25.62
CA ASP A 66 3.47 -0.63 -26.39
C ASP A 66 3.28 -0.90 -27.88
N MET A 67 2.37 -0.15 -28.52
CA MET A 67 2.03 -0.31 -29.94
C MET A 67 3.25 -0.22 -30.87
N THR A 68 4.28 0.54 -30.49
CA THR A 68 5.49 0.69 -31.31
C THR A 68 6.35 -0.57 -31.24
N LYS A 69 6.48 -1.16 -30.05
CA LYS A 69 7.21 -2.42 -29.86
C LYS A 69 6.43 -3.61 -30.40
N MET A 70 5.10 -3.58 -30.30
CA MET A 70 4.20 -4.58 -30.86
C MET A 70 4.39 -4.73 -32.38
N ALA A 71 4.55 -3.62 -33.12
CA ALA A 71 4.84 -3.68 -34.55
C ALA A 71 6.19 -4.36 -34.91
N ARG A 72 7.13 -4.41 -33.95
CA ARG A 72 8.47 -5.02 -34.15
C ARG A 72 8.54 -6.46 -33.66
N HIS A 73 7.90 -6.75 -32.54
CA HIS A 73 8.02 -8.03 -31.83
C HIS A 73 6.79 -8.94 -31.98
N GLY A 74 5.66 -8.42 -32.47
CA GLY A 74 4.40 -9.13 -32.55
C GLY A 74 3.54 -8.96 -31.29
N GLU A 75 2.26 -9.35 -31.39
CA GLU A 75 1.28 -9.18 -30.30
C GLU A 75 1.54 -10.09 -29.10
N THR A 76 2.17 -11.25 -29.30
CA THR A 76 2.34 -12.28 -28.26
C THR A 76 3.69 -12.20 -27.55
N ASP A 77 4.62 -11.35 -28.00
CA ASP A 77 5.97 -11.25 -27.44
C ASP A 77 5.99 -10.36 -26.17
N PRO A 78 6.55 -10.82 -25.04
CA PRO A 78 6.63 -10.04 -23.80
C PRO A 78 7.28 -8.66 -23.97
N ARG A 79 8.19 -8.49 -24.93
CA ARG A 79 8.89 -7.23 -25.18
C ARG A 79 7.98 -6.18 -25.83
N ALA A 80 6.83 -6.58 -26.38
CA ALA A 80 5.81 -5.66 -26.86
C ALA A 80 5.07 -4.94 -25.71
N TYR A 81 5.25 -5.37 -24.46
CA TYR A 81 4.53 -4.85 -23.31
C TYR A 81 5.40 -3.91 -22.47
N LYS A 82 4.75 -2.94 -21.85
CA LYS A 82 5.33 -2.06 -20.86
C LYS A 82 4.84 -2.49 -19.49
N PHE A 83 5.77 -3.07 -18.71
CA PHE A 83 5.53 -3.52 -17.34
C PHE A 83 5.76 -2.38 -16.33
N ASP A 84 5.06 -1.26 -16.52
CA ASP A 84 5.23 -0.05 -15.72
C ASP A 84 4.05 0.27 -14.80
N GLY A 85 3.04 -0.62 -14.74
CA GLY A 85 1.92 -0.48 -13.82
C GLY A 85 2.35 -0.56 -12.36
N GLU A 86 1.68 0.16 -11.47
CA GLU A 86 2.06 0.25 -10.05
C GLU A 86 2.11 -1.13 -9.36
N LEU A 87 1.22 -2.06 -9.72
CA LEU A 87 1.26 -3.42 -9.18
C LEU A 87 2.47 -4.21 -9.70
N GLN A 88 2.86 -3.99 -10.96
CA GLN A 88 4.05 -4.64 -11.54
C GLN A 88 5.33 -4.10 -10.89
N VAL A 89 5.39 -2.78 -10.68
CA VAL A 89 6.48 -2.08 -10.00
C VAL A 89 6.61 -2.55 -8.55
N ALA A 90 5.50 -2.75 -7.85
CA ALA A 90 5.44 -3.18 -6.45
C ALA A 90 5.72 -4.67 -6.22
N ASN A 91 5.91 -5.46 -7.29
CA ASN A 91 6.15 -6.90 -7.17
C ASN A 91 7.44 -7.19 -6.37
N GLY A 92 7.38 -8.17 -5.47
CA GLY A 92 8.45 -8.48 -4.51
C GLY A 92 8.57 -7.48 -3.35
N GLY A 93 7.59 -6.59 -3.16
CA GLY A 93 7.59 -5.60 -2.09
C GLY A 93 6.19 -5.16 -1.68
N MET A 94 5.85 -3.88 -1.85
CA MET A 94 4.57 -3.32 -1.43
C MET A 94 4.02 -2.27 -2.36
N ILE A 95 2.71 -2.11 -2.33
CA ILE A 95 2.00 -1.00 -2.97
C ILE A 95 1.20 -0.23 -1.92
N GLU A 96 1.37 1.09 -1.93
CA GLU A 96 0.54 2.00 -1.15
C GLU A 96 -0.60 2.55 -2.01
N TYR A 97 -1.82 2.31 -1.57
CA TYR A 97 -3.01 2.88 -2.15
C TYR A 97 -3.57 4.01 -1.30
N ILE A 98 -3.52 5.22 -1.83
CA ILE A 98 -4.01 6.44 -1.18
C ILE A 98 -5.52 6.52 -1.41
N GLU A 99 -6.35 6.45 -0.37
CA GLU A 99 -7.81 6.62 -0.46
C GLU A 99 -8.53 5.71 -1.48
N ILE A 100 -8.11 4.44 -1.60
CA ILE A 100 -8.59 3.51 -2.64
C ILE A 100 -10.10 3.29 -2.67
N LEU A 101 -10.78 3.50 -1.55
CA LEU A 101 -12.23 3.32 -1.43
C LEU A 101 -13.01 4.32 -2.29
N LYS A 102 -12.37 5.42 -2.72
CA LYS A 102 -12.93 6.40 -3.66
C LYS A 102 -12.73 6.02 -5.13
N ALA A 103 -11.88 5.03 -5.41
CA ALA A 103 -11.60 4.63 -6.79
C ALA A 103 -12.84 3.99 -7.43
N ASP A 104 -12.91 4.05 -8.75
CA ASP A 104 -13.95 3.37 -9.50
C ASP A 104 -13.88 1.84 -9.30
N THR A 105 -15.05 1.20 -9.30
CA THR A 105 -15.22 -0.26 -9.16
C THR A 105 -14.27 -1.07 -10.06
N LYS A 106 -13.92 -0.57 -11.25
CA LYS A 106 -12.97 -1.24 -12.15
C LYS A 106 -11.59 -1.50 -11.50
N PHE A 107 -11.11 -0.60 -10.65
CA PHE A 107 -9.85 -0.75 -9.93
C PHE A 107 -9.98 -1.75 -8.78
N HIS A 108 -11.15 -1.80 -8.12
CA HIS A 108 -11.45 -2.77 -7.07
C HIS A 108 -11.42 -4.21 -7.58
N TYR A 109 -11.86 -4.47 -8.81
CA TYR A 109 -11.77 -5.81 -9.41
C TYR A 109 -10.32 -6.30 -9.59
N VAL A 110 -9.40 -5.39 -9.91
CA VAL A 110 -7.96 -5.73 -9.97
C VAL A 110 -7.46 -6.15 -8.59
N LEU A 111 -7.85 -5.43 -7.54
CA LEU A 111 -7.47 -5.73 -6.16
C LEU A 111 -8.02 -7.08 -5.70
N ILE A 112 -9.26 -7.41 -6.04
CA ILE A 112 -9.85 -8.72 -5.70
C ILE A 112 -9.01 -9.84 -6.29
N THR A 113 -8.66 -9.73 -7.58
CA THR A 113 -7.87 -10.73 -8.29
C THR A 113 -6.46 -10.82 -7.70
N ALA A 114 -5.81 -9.68 -7.45
CA ALA A 114 -4.48 -9.64 -6.86
C ALA A 114 -4.44 -10.21 -5.43
N ALA A 115 -5.42 -9.86 -4.58
CA ALA A 115 -5.45 -10.30 -3.18
C ALA A 115 -5.84 -11.78 -3.02
N GLN A 116 -6.65 -12.33 -3.92
CA GLN A 116 -7.14 -13.70 -3.82
C GLN A 116 -6.32 -14.69 -4.64
N GLU A 117 -6.00 -14.34 -5.89
CA GLU A 117 -5.37 -15.23 -6.86
C GLU A 117 -3.89 -14.93 -7.04
N GLN A 118 -3.39 -13.83 -6.47
CA GLN A 118 -2.00 -13.37 -6.66
C GLN A 118 -1.65 -13.23 -8.13
N VAL A 119 -2.60 -12.79 -8.96
CA VAL A 119 -2.37 -12.51 -10.36
C VAL A 119 -2.96 -11.18 -10.80
N ILE A 120 -2.33 -10.61 -11.82
CA ILE A 120 -2.84 -9.46 -12.57
C ILE A 120 -2.89 -9.80 -14.06
N LYS A 121 -3.86 -9.21 -14.77
CA LYS A 121 -4.07 -9.44 -16.20
C LYS A 121 -3.97 -8.12 -16.95
N ALA A 122 -2.85 -7.86 -17.60
CA ALA A 122 -2.73 -6.74 -18.52
C ALA A 122 -3.57 -7.00 -19.80
N PRO A 123 -4.14 -5.96 -20.44
CA PRO A 123 -4.91 -6.12 -21.66
C PRO A 123 -4.08 -6.82 -22.75
N GLY A 124 -4.63 -7.88 -23.34
CA GLY A 124 -3.97 -8.65 -24.40
C GLY A 124 -2.79 -9.52 -23.95
N PHE A 125 -2.42 -9.56 -22.67
CA PHE A 125 -1.26 -10.33 -22.19
C PHE A 125 -1.65 -11.49 -21.27
N PRO A 126 -0.85 -12.57 -21.11
CA PRO A 126 -1.11 -13.61 -20.12
C PRO A 126 -1.23 -13.06 -18.68
N GLN A 127 -1.88 -13.84 -17.80
CA GLN A 127 -1.90 -13.51 -16.38
C GLN A 127 -0.45 -13.57 -15.85
N MET A 128 -0.11 -12.62 -14.99
CA MET A 128 1.20 -12.55 -14.33
C MET A 128 1.01 -12.72 -12.84
N TYR A 129 1.84 -13.59 -12.27
CA TYR A 129 1.92 -13.72 -10.83
C TYR A 129 2.44 -12.43 -10.19
N ILE A 130 1.85 -12.06 -9.06
CA ILE A 130 2.26 -10.93 -8.24
C ILE A 130 2.37 -11.36 -6.77
N ASP A 131 3.51 -11.01 -6.18
CA ASP A 131 3.75 -11.14 -4.75
C ASP A 131 4.02 -9.76 -4.18
N THR A 132 3.01 -9.13 -3.61
CA THR A 132 3.13 -7.77 -3.07
C THR A 132 2.22 -7.57 -1.86
N LEU A 133 2.69 -6.81 -0.88
CA LEU A 133 1.86 -6.32 0.20
C LEU A 133 1.02 -5.15 -0.30
N ILE A 134 -0.30 -5.33 -0.31
CA ILE A 134 -1.24 -4.26 -0.62
C ILE A 134 -1.61 -3.54 0.67
N LEU A 135 -1.21 -2.27 0.79
CA LEU A 135 -1.57 -1.40 1.91
C LEU A 135 -2.45 -0.27 1.41
N SER A 136 -3.49 0.09 2.16
CA SER A 136 -4.27 1.29 1.89
C SER A 136 -4.62 2.03 3.17
N HIS A 137 -4.68 3.36 3.09
CA HIS A 137 -5.18 4.21 4.14
C HIS A 137 -6.43 4.96 3.66
N THR A 138 -7.40 5.07 4.57
CA THR A 138 -8.68 5.72 4.32
C THR A 138 -9.21 6.32 5.61
N ASN A 139 -10.17 7.21 5.50
CA ASN A 139 -10.88 7.76 6.65
C ASN A 139 -12.07 6.86 7.03
N GLN A 140 -12.58 7.07 8.25
CA GLN A 140 -13.66 6.23 8.79
C GLN A 140 -14.97 6.41 8.00
N THR A 141 -15.31 7.63 7.58
CA THR A 141 -16.54 7.92 6.83
C THR A 141 -16.58 7.19 5.49
N GLU A 142 -15.48 7.23 4.74
CA GLU A 142 -15.32 6.53 3.46
C GLU A 142 -15.37 5.02 3.65
N PHE A 143 -14.76 4.50 4.72
CA PHE A 143 -14.87 3.09 5.05
C PHE A 143 -16.31 2.66 5.35
N ASP A 144 -17.07 3.48 6.08
CA ASP A 144 -18.46 3.19 6.41
C ASP A 144 -19.36 3.26 5.16
N SER A 145 -19.15 4.25 4.30
CA SER A 145 -19.80 4.35 2.99
C SER A 145 -19.49 3.15 2.11
N PHE A 146 -18.20 2.80 1.97
CA PHE A 146 -17.73 1.64 1.21
C PHE A 146 -18.37 0.34 1.72
N LYS A 147 -18.44 0.18 3.05
CA LYS A 147 -19.06 -0.98 3.70
C LYS A 147 -20.57 -1.10 3.49
N SER A 148 -21.25 0.02 3.29
CA SER A 148 -22.68 0.01 3.02
C SER A 148 -23.03 -0.44 1.59
N ASP A 149 -22.09 -0.34 0.65
CA ASP A 149 -22.34 -0.68 -0.76
C ASP A 149 -22.13 -2.17 -1.03
N LYS A 150 -23.21 -2.85 -1.45
CA LYS A 150 -23.20 -4.29 -1.78
C LYS A 150 -22.26 -4.63 -2.93
N LYS A 151 -21.95 -3.69 -3.82
CA LYS A 151 -20.99 -3.94 -4.92
C LYS A 151 -19.59 -4.27 -4.40
N ASN A 152 -19.27 -3.80 -3.20
CA ASN A 152 -17.96 -3.95 -2.57
C ASN A 152 -17.86 -5.19 -1.69
N GLU A 153 -18.94 -5.99 -1.55
CA GLU A 153 -19.02 -7.18 -0.68
C GLU A 153 -17.81 -8.11 -0.85
N ALA A 154 -17.37 -8.32 -2.09
CA ALA A 154 -16.22 -9.17 -2.40
C ALA A 154 -14.89 -8.65 -1.79
N LEU A 155 -14.70 -7.35 -1.61
CA LEU A 155 -13.48 -6.83 -0.99
C LEU A 155 -13.48 -6.95 0.53
N HIS A 156 -14.65 -6.98 1.18
CA HIS A 156 -14.74 -7.00 2.65
C HIS A 156 -14.03 -8.20 3.27
N ASP A 157 -14.22 -9.39 2.69
CA ASP A 157 -13.62 -10.63 3.20
C ASP A 157 -12.12 -10.74 2.90
N ARG A 158 -11.62 -9.90 1.99
CA ARG A 158 -10.22 -9.90 1.50
C ARG A 158 -9.39 -8.77 2.12
N MET A 159 -9.97 -8.00 3.04
CA MET A 159 -9.32 -6.86 3.68
C MET A 159 -9.18 -7.09 5.18
N TYR A 160 -7.98 -6.84 5.71
CA TYR A 160 -7.76 -6.75 7.15
C TYR A 160 -7.75 -5.30 7.61
N LYS A 161 -8.75 -4.91 8.40
CA LYS A 161 -8.85 -3.53 8.92
C LYS A 161 -7.97 -3.35 10.15
N VAL A 162 -7.00 -2.46 10.04
CA VAL A 162 -6.25 -1.94 11.19
C VAL A 162 -6.86 -0.60 11.62
N LEU A 163 -7.42 -0.54 12.82
CA LEU A 163 -7.93 0.70 13.40
C LEU A 163 -6.82 1.42 14.14
N VAL A 164 -6.59 2.68 13.79
CA VAL A 164 -5.66 3.57 14.49
C VAL A 164 -6.49 4.61 15.26
N PRO A 165 -6.92 4.32 16.50
CA PRO A 165 -7.74 5.23 17.28
C PRO A 165 -6.93 6.46 17.71
N TRP A 166 -7.64 7.54 18.05
CA TRP A 166 -7.03 8.70 18.67
C TRP A 166 -6.29 8.30 19.96
N ASN A 167 -5.10 8.87 20.16
CA ASN A 167 -4.43 8.78 21.44
C ASN A 167 -5.25 9.51 22.51
N LEU A 168 -5.50 8.83 23.63
CA LEU A 168 -6.26 9.31 24.78
C LEU A 168 -5.42 9.38 26.07
N ARG A 169 -4.11 9.11 25.98
CA ARG A 169 -3.15 9.15 27.09
C ARG A 169 -2.27 10.39 26.97
N VAL A 170 -2.20 11.17 28.05
CA VAL A 170 -1.42 12.42 28.09
C VAL A 170 0.07 12.12 27.92
N ASP A 171 0.58 11.08 28.59
CA ASP A 171 2.00 10.74 28.52
C ASP A 171 2.43 10.30 27.11
N ASP A 172 1.55 9.61 26.37
CA ASP A 172 1.84 9.21 24.99
C ASP A 172 1.72 10.39 24.02
N GLU A 173 0.88 11.38 24.31
CA GLU A 173 0.78 12.61 23.52
C GLU A 173 2.04 13.46 23.67
N ILE A 174 2.59 13.55 24.89
CA ILE A 174 3.85 14.22 25.17
C ILE A 174 4.99 13.58 24.36
N LYS A 175 5.03 12.24 24.26
CA LYS A 175 6.03 11.53 23.44
C LYS A 175 5.92 11.88 21.96
N ILE A 176 4.71 12.04 21.44
CA ILE A 176 4.47 12.48 20.05
C ILE A 176 5.06 13.88 19.85
N TYR A 177 4.74 14.83 20.72
CA TYR A 177 5.27 16.19 20.61
C TYR A 177 6.79 16.23 20.71
N GLN A 178 7.37 15.49 21.66
CA GLN A 178 8.82 15.40 21.82
C GLN A 178 9.49 14.83 20.57
N LYS A 179 8.91 13.77 19.99
CA LYS A 179 9.39 13.20 18.72
C LYS A 179 9.37 14.26 17.61
N MET A 180 8.24 14.94 17.43
CA MET A 180 8.08 15.96 16.38
C MET A 180 9.07 17.13 16.55
N ILE A 181 9.28 17.60 17.79
CA ILE A 181 10.24 18.67 18.09
C ILE A 181 11.67 18.21 17.77
N ASN A 182 12.03 17.00 18.17
CA ASN A 182 13.35 16.43 17.90
C ASN A 182 13.61 16.23 16.39
N GLU A 183 12.58 15.93 15.60
CA GLU A 183 12.69 15.78 14.15
C GLU A 183 12.66 17.13 13.40
N SER A 184 12.14 18.19 14.04
CA SER A 184 12.05 19.54 13.46
C SER A 184 13.35 20.34 13.59
N ASP A 185 13.38 21.51 12.93
CA ASP A 185 14.45 22.51 13.07
C ASP A 185 14.43 23.25 14.42
N PHE A 186 13.41 23.04 15.26
CA PHE A 186 13.21 23.75 16.53
C PHE A 186 13.94 23.14 17.73
N ARG A 187 15.05 22.41 17.50
CA ARG A 187 15.76 21.65 18.54
C ARG A 187 16.33 22.51 19.67
N ASP A 188 16.74 23.74 19.36
CA ASP A 188 17.43 24.64 20.29
C ASP A 188 16.53 25.71 20.92
N ILE A 189 15.21 25.54 20.82
CA ILE A 189 14.25 26.45 21.45
C ILE A 189 13.98 26.02 22.89
N HIS A 190 14.11 26.97 23.83
CA HIS A 190 13.70 26.74 25.21
C HIS A 190 12.19 26.51 25.31
N ILE A 191 11.81 25.33 25.79
CA ILE A 191 10.43 24.99 26.14
C ILE A 191 10.32 24.99 27.66
N ALA A 192 9.42 25.82 28.20
CA ALA A 192 9.24 25.91 29.64
C ALA A 192 8.75 24.56 30.22
N PRO A 193 9.17 24.22 31.45
CA PRO A 193 8.70 22.99 32.10
C PRO A 193 7.17 22.94 32.18
N GLY A 194 6.59 21.79 31.82
CA GLY A 194 5.15 21.58 31.85
C GLY A 194 4.39 22.08 30.61
N THR A 195 5.00 22.85 29.70
CA THR A 195 4.33 23.34 28.48
C THR A 195 3.77 22.19 27.64
N LEU A 196 4.56 21.16 27.36
CA LEU A 196 4.10 20.00 26.59
C LEU A 196 2.98 19.24 27.29
N ARG A 197 3.03 19.16 28.63
CA ARG A 197 1.98 18.50 29.42
C ARG A 197 0.67 19.28 29.34
N VAL A 198 0.69 20.60 29.52
CA VAL A 198 -0.53 21.42 29.42
C VAL A 198 -1.12 21.35 28.00
N ALA A 199 -0.28 21.41 26.97
CA ALA A 199 -0.72 21.25 25.59
C ALA A 199 -1.34 19.87 25.34
N ALA A 200 -0.71 18.80 25.84
CA ALA A 200 -1.20 17.44 25.74
C ALA A 200 -2.53 17.24 26.48
N GLU A 201 -2.64 17.71 27.72
CA GLU A 201 -3.87 17.66 28.51
C GLU A 201 -5.01 18.37 27.78
N PHE A 202 -4.76 19.56 27.23
CA PHE A 202 -5.75 20.28 26.42
C PHE A 202 -6.19 19.49 25.18
N ALA A 203 -5.24 18.94 24.42
CA ALA A 203 -5.52 18.14 23.23
C ALA A 203 -6.36 16.90 23.57
N ILE A 204 -6.00 16.17 24.63
CA ILE A 204 -6.73 14.97 25.06
C ILE A 204 -8.14 15.34 25.54
N LEU A 205 -8.31 16.40 26.33
CA LEU A 205 -9.63 16.85 26.80
C LEU A 205 -10.58 17.23 25.64
N SER A 206 -10.04 17.73 24.53
CA SER A 206 -10.83 18.04 23.32
C SER A 206 -11.37 16.77 22.63
N ARG A 207 -10.63 15.65 22.69
CA ARG A 207 -11.00 14.35 22.11
C ARG A 207 -11.92 13.53 23.01
N LEU A 208 -11.93 13.79 24.33
CA LEU A 208 -12.71 13.02 25.28
C LEU A 208 -14.22 13.29 25.17
N ILE A 209 -14.97 12.23 24.85
CA ILE A 209 -16.44 12.20 24.91
C ILE A 209 -16.89 12.11 26.37
N LYS A 210 -17.99 12.80 26.71
CA LYS A 210 -18.62 12.74 28.05
C LYS A 210 -18.98 11.29 28.38
N SER A 211 -18.66 10.85 29.59
CA SER A 211 -19.01 9.51 30.08
C SER A 211 -20.21 9.60 31.02
N THR A 212 -21.06 8.59 31.02
CA THR A 212 -22.09 8.40 32.04
C THR A 212 -21.53 7.86 33.37
N LYS A 213 -20.34 7.23 33.34
CA LYS A 213 -19.69 6.62 34.51
C LYS A 213 -18.77 7.57 35.28
N VAL A 214 -18.23 8.58 34.59
CA VAL A 214 -17.31 9.57 35.17
C VAL A 214 -17.82 10.96 34.83
N SER A 215 -18.21 11.73 35.85
CA SER A 215 -18.83 13.05 35.70
C SER A 215 -17.86 14.11 35.18
N ASN A 216 -16.58 14.03 35.54
CA ASN A 216 -15.57 15.02 35.17
C ASN A 216 -14.61 14.50 34.08
N LYS A 217 -14.46 15.25 32.97
CA LYS A 217 -13.51 14.94 31.89
C LYS A 217 -12.06 14.88 32.37
N ILE A 218 -11.68 15.72 33.33
CA ILE A 218 -10.32 15.73 33.91
C ILE A 218 -10.06 14.43 34.65
N THR A 219 -11.01 13.97 35.47
CA THR A 219 -10.91 12.67 36.17
C THR A 219 -10.80 11.52 35.17
N LYS A 220 -11.57 11.56 34.08
CA LYS A 220 -11.49 10.56 33.00
C LYS A 220 -10.12 10.56 32.30
N MET A 221 -9.55 11.73 32.02
CA MET A 221 -8.21 11.87 31.45
C MET A 221 -7.15 11.23 32.35
N LYS A 222 -7.19 11.55 33.65
CA LYS A 222 -6.25 10.99 34.64
C LYS A 222 -6.36 9.46 34.75
N LEU A 223 -7.59 8.94 34.74
CA LEU A 223 -7.86 7.50 34.71
C LEU A 223 -7.24 6.83 33.48
N TYR A 224 -7.42 7.41 32.29
CA TYR A 224 -6.83 6.89 31.06
C TYR A 224 -5.30 6.96 31.06
N ASN A 225 -4.72 7.99 31.69
CA ASN A 225 -3.28 8.11 31.86
C ASN A 225 -2.72 7.09 32.89
N GLY A 226 -3.56 6.55 33.78
CA GLY A 226 -3.16 5.63 34.85
C GLY A 226 -2.71 6.33 36.13
N GLU A 227 -3.11 7.59 36.34
CA GLU A 227 -2.77 8.40 37.51
C GLU A 227 -3.70 8.14 38.73
N ILE A 228 -4.85 7.49 38.49
CA ILE A 228 -5.90 7.14 39.47
C ILE A 228 -6.39 5.74 39.11
#